data_AF-A0A151UCF6-F1
#
_entry.id   AF-A0A151UCF6-F1
#
_cell.length_a   1.000
_cell.length_b   1.000
_cell.length_c   1.000
_cell.angle_alpha   90.00
_cell.angle_beta   90.00
_cell.angle_gamma   90.00
#
_symmetry.space_group_name_H-M   'P 1'
#
loop_
_entity.id
_entity.type
_entity.pdbx_description
1 polymer ?
#
loop_
_entity_poly.entity_id
_entity_poly.type
_entity_poly.pdbx_seq_one_letter_code
_entity_poly.pdbx_strand_id
1 'polypeptide(L)'
;ICGSGNIILESSIVLKDVLHVPQLANSLISVKKLTKDLNCLVTFFSTYCGFQDLAMGKTILTAKEQNGLYLLESDDQNKTKIMSQQATSETWANSQIWLHHKRLGHPSFNLIKSLFPHLFTKESVESFNCDICQLSKHHRASYPISNKKSTSLFDLIHSDVWEPVVESISGAKWFVTFIDNCTRVTWTYLMKNKSEVFQIFVNFFYLVQNQFGKNIKRIRSDNGTEYVNHEFLNFLSHNGIVHELTCVNTLQQNRVAERKNRHLLKVTRALLFQMSVPKNYWGEAVSTATYLINRLPTRILNGISPIESLLSFVPSSPLISSLPSRVFGCTVFVHSLHPNRSKLDPKALKCVFIGYPSNKKGYKCYHPQSRRVFIIMNVTFHETQSFYASPPLQGEKALEVEELSFLSLSYLSLQDAQDQSNEATMDHSEEEAEEEEEDIFWQKI
;
A
#
# COMPACT_ATOMS: atom_id res chain seq x y z
N ILE A 1 -36.34 -36.69 3.01
CA ILE A 1 -37.29 -35.93 3.84
C ILE A 1 -36.44 -35.04 4.74
N CYS A 2 -36.50 -33.72 4.57
CA CYS A 2 -35.72 -32.76 5.37
C CYS A 2 -36.48 -32.21 6.59
N GLY A 3 -37.78 -32.48 6.70
CA GLY A 3 -38.61 -32.08 7.84
C GLY A 3 -40.09 -32.40 7.61
N SER A 4 -40.92 -32.23 8.63
CA SER A 4 -42.38 -32.32 8.57
C SER A 4 -43.00 -30.98 9.00
N GLY A 5 -44.07 -30.55 8.32
CA GLY A 5 -44.75 -29.29 8.63
C GLY A 5 -46.15 -29.20 8.04
N ASN A 6 -46.88 -28.13 8.39
CA ASN A 6 -48.23 -27.89 7.89
C ASN A 6 -48.17 -27.00 6.63
N ILE A 7 -48.91 -27.37 5.59
CA ILE A 7 -48.98 -26.61 4.33
C ILE A 7 -50.41 -26.11 4.13
N ILE A 8 -50.53 -24.84 3.73
CA ILE A 8 -51.80 -24.21 3.36
C ILE A 8 -51.86 -24.19 1.83
N LEU A 9 -52.87 -24.85 1.24
CA LEU A 9 -53.02 -24.97 -0.23
C LEU A 9 -53.82 -23.82 -0.85
N GLU A 10 -54.89 -23.40 -0.17
CA GLU A 10 -55.68 -22.20 -0.44
C GLU A 10 -56.07 -21.60 0.91
N SER A 11 -56.59 -20.37 0.92
CA SER A 11 -56.81 -19.51 2.12
C SER A 11 -57.65 -20.14 3.26
N SER A 12 -58.18 -21.36 3.09
CA SER A 12 -58.89 -22.14 4.11
C SER A 12 -58.49 -23.62 4.24
N ILE A 13 -57.58 -24.16 3.41
CA ILE A 13 -57.25 -25.60 3.37
C ILE A 13 -55.86 -25.85 3.94
N VAL A 14 -55.78 -26.51 5.09
CA VAL A 14 -54.53 -26.81 5.80
C VAL A 14 -54.29 -28.33 5.85
N LEU A 15 -53.24 -28.80 5.16
CA LEU A 15 -52.73 -30.16 5.32
C LEU A 15 -51.73 -30.20 6.47
N LYS A 16 -51.97 -31.09 7.43
CA LYS A 16 -51.12 -31.21 8.63
C LYS A 16 -50.10 -32.33 8.48
N ASP A 17 -48.90 -32.15 9.02
CA ASP A 17 -47.84 -33.17 9.06
C ASP A 17 -47.42 -33.69 7.68
N VAL A 18 -47.14 -32.78 6.75
CA VAL A 18 -46.64 -33.09 5.40
C VAL A 18 -45.12 -33.15 5.39
N LEU A 19 -44.57 -34.12 4.64
CA LEU A 19 -43.13 -34.32 4.50
C LEU A 19 -42.55 -33.36 3.46
N HIS A 20 -41.52 -32.61 3.85
CA HIS A 20 -40.84 -31.67 2.96
C HIS A 20 -39.59 -32.32 2.33
N VAL A 21 -39.51 -32.30 1.00
CA VAL A 21 -38.37 -32.82 0.22
C VAL A 21 -37.91 -31.73 -0.75
N PRO A 22 -36.88 -30.93 -0.41
CA PRO A 22 -36.51 -29.71 -1.15
C PRO A 22 -35.86 -29.96 -2.53
N GLN A 23 -35.53 -31.20 -2.87
CA GLN A 23 -34.87 -31.57 -4.14
C GLN A 23 -35.85 -32.06 -5.22
N LEU A 24 -37.16 -32.12 -4.95
CA LEU A 24 -38.15 -32.47 -5.97
C LEU A 24 -38.53 -31.24 -6.80
N ALA A 25 -38.54 -31.40 -8.12
CA ALA A 25 -38.90 -30.33 -9.05
C ALA A 25 -40.37 -29.86 -8.89
N ASN A 26 -41.25 -30.73 -8.40
CA ASN A 26 -42.66 -30.45 -8.18
C ASN A 26 -43.09 -30.92 -6.79
N SER A 27 -43.94 -30.13 -6.13
CA SER A 27 -44.61 -30.52 -4.89
C SER A 27 -45.65 -31.60 -5.19
N LEU A 28 -45.45 -32.81 -4.66
CA LEU A 28 -46.40 -33.91 -4.80
C LEU A 28 -47.29 -33.98 -3.56
N ILE A 29 -48.60 -34.07 -3.77
CA ILE A 29 -49.60 -34.17 -2.71
C ILE A 29 -50.09 -35.62 -2.64
N SER A 30 -50.06 -36.20 -1.43
CA SER A 30 -50.64 -37.52 -1.22
C SER A 30 -52.17 -37.44 -1.20
N VAL A 31 -52.81 -38.08 -2.18
CA VAL A 31 -54.28 -38.17 -2.29
C VAL A 31 -54.89 -38.76 -1.01
N LYS A 32 -54.24 -39.78 -0.42
CA LYS A 32 -54.67 -40.40 0.84
C LYS A 32 -54.67 -39.41 2.01
N LYS A 33 -53.65 -38.56 2.09
CA LYS A 33 -53.54 -37.58 3.17
C LYS A 33 -54.59 -36.48 3.01
N LEU A 34 -54.77 -36.00 1.78
CA LEU A 34 -55.73 -34.95 1.46
C LEU A 34 -57.18 -35.41 1.69
N THR A 35 -57.55 -36.60 1.24
CA THR A 35 -58.89 -37.17 1.48
C THR A 35 -59.20 -37.39 2.96
N LYS A 36 -58.20 -37.80 3.76
CA LYS A 36 -58.35 -37.98 5.20
C LYS A 36 -58.48 -36.67 5.95
N ASP A 37 -57.67 -35.67 5.62
CA ASP A 37 -57.66 -34.38 6.33
C ASP A 37 -58.88 -33.51 5.95
N LEU A 38 -59.39 -33.61 4.71
CA LEU A 38 -60.56 -32.86 4.23
C LEU A 38 -61.89 -33.62 4.27
N ASN A 39 -61.88 -34.91 4.63
CA ASN A 39 -63.04 -35.79 4.57
C ASN A 39 -63.78 -35.74 3.22
N CYS A 40 -63.03 -35.89 2.12
CA CYS A 40 -63.54 -35.72 0.77
C CYS A 40 -63.37 -36.98 -0.11
N LEU A 41 -64.22 -37.11 -1.12
CA LEU A 41 -64.11 -38.09 -2.20
C LEU A 41 -63.30 -37.51 -3.36
N VAL A 42 -62.49 -38.33 -4.03
CA VAL A 42 -61.76 -37.94 -5.25
C VAL A 42 -62.24 -38.77 -6.41
N THR A 43 -62.60 -38.09 -7.50
CA THR A 43 -62.98 -38.73 -8.76
C THR A 43 -61.98 -38.31 -9.84
N PHE A 44 -61.35 -39.30 -10.46
CA PHE A 44 -60.39 -39.08 -11.55
C PHE A 44 -61.07 -39.24 -12.91
N PHE A 45 -60.91 -38.24 -13.75
CA PHE A 45 -61.26 -38.25 -15.17
C PHE A 45 -59.98 -38.14 -16.00
N SER A 46 -60.05 -38.49 -17.28
CA SER A 46 -58.86 -38.45 -18.16
C SER A 46 -58.26 -37.05 -18.31
N THR A 47 -59.04 -35.98 -18.07
CA THR A 47 -58.62 -34.59 -18.26
C THR A 47 -58.57 -33.75 -16.98
N TYR A 48 -59.14 -34.24 -15.88
CA TYR A 48 -59.13 -33.54 -14.58
C TYR A 48 -59.44 -34.51 -13.43
N CYS A 49 -59.20 -34.10 -12.19
CA CYS A 49 -59.74 -34.75 -11.01
C CYS A 49 -60.46 -33.74 -10.11
N GLY A 50 -61.56 -34.19 -9.51
CA GLY A 50 -62.41 -33.37 -8.63
C GLY A 50 -62.42 -33.93 -7.22
N PHE A 51 -62.33 -33.04 -6.24
CA PHE A 51 -62.41 -33.35 -4.81
C PHE A 51 -63.75 -32.84 -4.29
N GLN A 52 -64.60 -33.73 -3.79
CA GLN A 52 -65.96 -33.42 -3.36
C GLN A 52 -66.12 -33.68 -1.86
N ASP A 53 -66.63 -32.70 -1.12
CA ASP A 53 -66.95 -32.85 0.30
C ASP A 53 -68.02 -33.92 0.49
N LEU A 54 -67.75 -34.90 1.35
CA LEU A 54 -68.68 -35.97 1.67
C LEU A 54 -69.87 -35.48 2.52
N ALA A 55 -69.71 -34.38 3.27
CA ALA A 55 -70.78 -33.85 4.12
C ALA A 55 -71.79 -33.00 3.32
N MET A 56 -71.31 -32.13 2.43
CA MET A 56 -72.14 -31.17 1.69
C MET A 56 -72.33 -31.52 0.20
N GLY A 57 -71.64 -32.52 -0.33
CA GLY A 57 -71.70 -32.90 -1.74
C GLY A 57 -71.17 -31.81 -2.69
N LYS A 58 -70.44 -30.81 -2.19
CA LYS A 58 -69.91 -29.70 -2.98
C LYS A 58 -68.47 -29.98 -3.40
N THR A 59 -68.11 -29.63 -4.64
CA THR A 59 -66.71 -29.67 -5.09
C THR A 59 -65.89 -28.65 -4.31
N ILE A 60 -64.86 -29.14 -3.62
CA ILE A 60 -63.91 -28.35 -2.82
C ILE A 60 -62.77 -27.86 -3.70
N LEU A 61 -62.20 -28.76 -4.51
CA LEU A 61 -61.02 -28.49 -5.34
C LEU A 61 -61.14 -29.21 -6.69
N THR A 62 -60.51 -28.66 -7.71
CA THR A 62 -60.31 -29.30 -9.01
C THR A 62 -58.85 -29.21 -9.41
N ALA A 63 -58.32 -30.28 -10.00
CA ALA A 63 -56.98 -30.30 -10.57
C ALA A 63 -57.05 -30.77 -12.02
N LYS A 64 -56.37 -30.06 -12.92
CA LYS A 64 -56.39 -30.35 -14.36
C LYS A 64 -55.22 -31.25 -14.74
N GLU A 65 -55.43 -32.16 -15.68
CA GLU A 65 -54.34 -32.96 -16.23
C GLU A 65 -53.41 -32.08 -17.08
N GLN A 66 -52.11 -32.14 -16.78
CA GLN A 66 -51.04 -31.53 -17.54
C GLN A 66 -49.80 -32.43 -17.49
N ASN A 67 -49.35 -32.88 -18.67
CA ASN A 67 -48.12 -33.66 -18.84
C ASN A 67 -48.04 -34.93 -17.97
N GLY A 68 -49.16 -35.65 -17.81
CA GLY A 68 -49.24 -36.90 -17.06
C GLY A 68 -49.44 -36.75 -15.55
N LEU A 69 -49.65 -35.53 -15.05
CA LEU A 69 -49.95 -35.22 -13.65
C LEU A 69 -51.21 -34.36 -13.53
N TYR A 70 -51.92 -34.44 -12.41
CA TYR A 70 -53.05 -33.55 -12.12
C TYR A 70 -52.57 -32.36 -11.27
N LEU A 71 -52.58 -31.16 -11.85
CA LEU A 71 -52.13 -29.92 -11.22
C LEU A 71 -53.31 -29.16 -10.59
N LEU A 72 -53.17 -28.83 -9.30
CA LEU A 72 -54.14 -28.04 -8.55
C LEU A 72 -53.93 -26.55 -8.89
N GLU A 73 -54.88 -25.92 -9.56
CA GLU A 73 -54.83 -24.48 -9.87
C GLU A 73 -55.38 -23.71 -8.66
N SER A 74 -54.54 -22.97 -7.94
CA SER A 74 -54.97 -22.05 -6.88
C SER A 74 -55.42 -20.73 -7.52
N ASP A 75 -56.66 -20.32 -7.29
CA ASP A 75 -57.24 -19.11 -7.89
C ASP A 75 -56.84 -17.85 -7.09
N ASP A 76 -55.54 -17.64 -6.91
CA ASP A 76 -54.98 -16.51 -6.14
C ASP A 76 -54.40 -15.44 -7.07
N GLN A 77 -55.29 -14.70 -7.74
CA GLN A 77 -54.99 -13.33 -8.11
C GLN A 77 -55.05 -12.44 -6.87
N ASN A 78 -54.02 -12.47 -6.01
CA ASN A 78 -53.53 -11.32 -5.24
C ASN A 78 -52.46 -11.71 -4.20
N LYS A 79 -51.22 -11.30 -4.46
CA LYS A 79 -50.16 -10.95 -3.49
C LYS A 79 -50.06 -11.83 -2.23
N THR A 80 -49.13 -12.79 -2.27
CA THR A 80 -48.22 -13.00 -1.13
C THR A 80 -46.77 -13.04 -1.61
N LYS A 81 -46.03 -11.99 -1.22
CA LYS A 81 -44.57 -11.96 -1.20
C LYS A 81 -44.10 -13.09 -0.28
N ILE A 82 -43.74 -14.23 -0.86
CA ILE A 82 -42.77 -15.14 -0.25
C ILE A 82 -41.47 -14.95 -1.02
N MET A 83 -40.41 -14.74 -0.25
CA MET A 83 -39.07 -14.33 -0.68
C MET A 83 -38.62 -15.08 -1.94
N SER A 84 -38.59 -14.35 -3.05
CA SER A 84 -37.96 -14.79 -4.29
C SER A 84 -36.45 -14.89 -4.07
N GLN A 85 -35.93 -16.11 -3.92
CA GLN A 85 -34.67 -16.40 -4.57
C GLN A 85 -34.90 -16.19 -6.07
N GLN A 86 -34.09 -15.35 -6.69
CA GLN A 86 -34.17 -15.02 -8.10
C GLN A 86 -33.96 -16.28 -8.94
N ALA A 87 -35.03 -16.97 -9.30
CA ALA A 87 -35.02 -17.84 -10.46
C ALA A 87 -35.32 -16.93 -11.66
N THR A 88 -34.27 -16.31 -12.21
CA THR A 88 -34.34 -15.81 -13.58
C THR A 88 -34.77 -16.97 -14.46
N SER A 89 -35.71 -16.76 -15.38
CA SER A 89 -35.97 -17.72 -16.45
C SER A 89 -34.68 -17.85 -17.27
N GLU A 90 -33.81 -18.79 -16.91
CA GLU A 90 -32.52 -19.00 -17.57
C GLU A 90 -32.80 -19.49 -18.99
N THR A 91 -32.36 -18.72 -19.98
CA THR A 91 -32.44 -19.13 -21.37
C THR A 91 -31.59 -20.40 -21.55
N TRP A 92 -31.95 -21.27 -22.51
CA TRP A 92 -31.14 -22.44 -22.83
C TRP A 92 -29.67 -22.06 -23.08
N ALA A 93 -29.42 -20.94 -23.76
CA ALA A 93 -28.08 -20.41 -23.99
C ALA A 93 -27.35 -20.04 -22.70
N ASN A 94 -28.01 -19.36 -21.76
CA ASN A 94 -27.45 -19.01 -20.45
C ASN A 94 -27.03 -20.27 -19.66
N SER A 95 -27.89 -21.30 -19.66
CA SER A 95 -27.58 -22.59 -19.03
C SER A 95 -26.35 -23.29 -19.64
N GLN A 96 -26.18 -23.21 -20.97
CA GLN A 96 -25.03 -23.79 -21.66
C GLN A 96 -23.74 -23.00 -21.39
N ILE A 97 -23.82 -21.66 -21.34
CA ILE A 97 -22.67 -20.80 -20.98
C ILE A 97 -22.16 -21.17 -19.59
N TRP A 98 -23.06 -21.28 -18.60
CA TRP A 98 -22.72 -21.71 -17.25
C TRP A 98 -22.12 -23.11 -17.19
N LEU A 99 -22.67 -24.04 -17.96
CA LEU A 99 -22.19 -25.42 -18.03
C LEU A 99 -20.76 -25.48 -18.61
N HIS A 100 -20.49 -24.76 -19.71
CA HIS A 100 -19.16 -24.69 -20.30
C HIS A 100 -18.16 -23.98 -19.40
N HIS A 101 -18.56 -22.89 -18.75
CA HIS A 101 -17.76 -22.21 -17.74
C HIS A 101 -17.34 -23.16 -16.61
N LYS A 102 -18.25 -23.99 -16.09
CA LYS A 102 -17.94 -24.99 -15.05
C LYS A 102 -17.06 -26.14 -15.58
N ARG A 103 -17.41 -26.72 -16.74
CA ARG A 103 -16.69 -27.87 -17.33
C ARG A 103 -15.25 -27.56 -17.70
N LEU A 104 -14.97 -26.33 -18.15
CA LEU A 104 -13.65 -25.90 -18.59
C LEU A 104 -12.79 -25.31 -17.46
N GLY A 105 -13.23 -25.44 -16.20
CA GLY A 105 -12.43 -24.99 -15.05
C GLY A 105 -12.51 -23.48 -14.80
N HIS A 106 -13.70 -22.88 -14.93
CA HIS A 106 -13.97 -21.48 -14.62
C HIS A 106 -13.09 -20.47 -15.40
N PRO A 107 -12.95 -20.57 -16.73
CA PRO A 107 -12.31 -19.54 -17.54
C PRO A 107 -13.16 -18.27 -17.59
N SER A 108 -12.55 -17.13 -17.99
CA SER A 108 -13.30 -15.87 -18.12
C SER A 108 -14.45 -16.02 -19.12
N PHE A 109 -15.57 -15.35 -18.86
CA PHE A 109 -16.72 -15.37 -19.77
C PHE A 109 -16.40 -14.75 -21.14
N ASN A 110 -15.39 -13.87 -21.21
CA ASN A 110 -14.81 -13.39 -22.48
C ASN A 110 -14.17 -14.52 -23.29
N LEU A 111 -13.45 -15.44 -22.64
CA LEU A 111 -12.88 -16.62 -23.30
C LEU A 111 -13.96 -17.63 -23.69
N ILE A 112 -15.01 -17.80 -22.87
CA ILE A 112 -16.16 -18.64 -23.25
C ILE A 112 -16.89 -18.06 -24.46
N LYS A 113 -16.99 -16.72 -24.56
CA LYS A 113 -17.57 -16.03 -25.73
C LYS A 113 -16.75 -16.22 -27.00
N SER A 114 -15.42 -16.22 -26.92
CA SER A 114 -14.58 -16.48 -28.10
C SER A 114 -14.66 -17.94 -28.57
N LEU A 115 -14.81 -18.90 -27.64
CA LEU A 115 -14.94 -20.32 -27.94
C LEU A 115 -16.34 -20.71 -28.44
N PHE A 116 -17.40 -20.09 -27.89
CA PHE A 116 -18.80 -20.41 -28.20
C PHE A 116 -19.63 -19.15 -28.52
N PRO A 117 -19.29 -18.42 -29.60
CA PRO A 117 -19.89 -17.10 -29.88
C PRO A 117 -21.41 -17.16 -30.11
N HIS A 118 -21.92 -18.28 -30.64
CA HIS A 118 -23.35 -18.49 -30.88
C HIS A 118 -24.21 -18.45 -29.60
N LEU A 119 -23.64 -18.78 -28.44
CA LEU A 119 -24.35 -18.73 -27.16
C LEU A 119 -24.53 -17.29 -26.64
N PHE A 120 -23.67 -16.35 -27.06
CA PHE A 120 -23.69 -14.95 -26.60
C PHE A 120 -24.45 -14.00 -27.54
N THR A 121 -25.33 -14.54 -28.39
CA THR A 121 -26.10 -13.74 -29.36
C THR A 121 -27.07 -12.78 -28.67
N LYS A 122 -27.61 -13.16 -27.50
CA LYS A 122 -28.54 -12.35 -26.70
C LYS A 122 -28.09 -12.15 -25.24
N GLU A 123 -26.98 -12.77 -24.86
CA GLU A 123 -26.44 -12.72 -23.50
C GLU A 123 -25.18 -11.85 -23.51
N SER A 124 -25.08 -10.88 -22.60
CA SER A 124 -23.87 -10.08 -22.43
C SER A 124 -22.87 -10.78 -21.52
N VAL A 125 -21.58 -10.45 -21.60
CA VAL A 125 -20.59 -11.07 -20.70
C VAL A 125 -20.73 -10.53 -19.29
N GLU A 126 -21.12 -9.26 -19.14
CA GLU A 126 -21.27 -8.60 -17.85
C GLU A 126 -22.46 -9.11 -17.02
N SER A 127 -23.37 -9.90 -17.62
CA SER A 127 -24.50 -10.49 -16.90
C SER A 127 -24.13 -11.72 -16.07
N PHE A 128 -22.92 -12.26 -16.23
CA PHE A 128 -22.47 -13.46 -15.54
C PHE A 128 -21.52 -13.16 -14.38
N ASN A 129 -21.97 -13.44 -13.16
CA ASN A 129 -21.17 -13.34 -11.95
C ASN A 129 -21.03 -14.72 -11.29
N CYS A 130 -19.80 -15.25 -11.26
CA CYS A 130 -19.51 -16.56 -10.67
C CYS A 130 -18.80 -16.44 -9.33
N ASP A 131 -19.45 -16.89 -8.26
CA ASP A 131 -18.90 -16.90 -6.90
C ASP A 131 -17.62 -17.73 -6.80
N ILE A 132 -17.52 -18.87 -7.49
CA ILE A 132 -16.31 -19.69 -7.52
C ILE A 132 -15.14 -18.91 -8.14
N CYS A 133 -15.39 -18.14 -9.22
CA CYS A 133 -14.36 -17.28 -9.80
C CYS A 133 -13.95 -16.16 -8.86
N GLN A 134 -14.89 -15.58 -8.12
CA GLN A 134 -14.54 -14.60 -7.09
C GLN A 134 -13.69 -15.27 -5.99
N LEU A 135 -14.10 -16.41 -5.46
CA LEU A 135 -13.35 -17.08 -4.40
C LEU A 135 -11.95 -17.56 -4.84
N SER A 136 -11.78 -17.97 -6.11
CA SER A 136 -10.52 -18.54 -6.60
C SER A 136 -9.60 -17.56 -7.35
N LYS A 137 -10.16 -16.50 -7.95
CA LYS A 137 -9.46 -15.60 -8.88
C LYS A 137 -9.81 -14.13 -8.64
N HIS A 138 -10.33 -13.76 -7.47
CA HIS A 138 -10.64 -12.36 -7.16
C HIS A 138 -9.35 -11.54 -7.07
N HIS A 139 -9.28 -10.54 -7.92
CA HIS A 139 -8.27 -9.48 -7.83
C HIS A 139 -8.87 -8.31 -7.06
N ARG A 140 -8.03 -7.62 -6.28
CA ARG A 140 -8.43 -6.40 -5.57
C ARG A 140 -9.04 -5.42 -6.57
N ALA A 141 -10.22 -4.88 -6.25
CA ALA A 141 -10.83 -3.84 -7.06
C ALA A 141 -9.85 -2.67 -7.25
N SER A 142 -9.73 -2.17 -8.48
CA SER A 142 -8.92 -0.99 -8.76
C SER A 142 -9.50 0.21 -8.03
N TYR A 143 -8.76 0.76 -7.07
CA TYR A 143 -9.17 1.99 -6.41
C TYR A 143 -9.02 3.16 -7.39
N PRO A 144 -10.04 4.02 -7.55
CA PRO A 144 -9.87 5.25 -8.30
C PRO A 144 -8.76 6.06 -7.63
N ILE A 145 -7.68 6.36 -8.35
CA ILE A 145 -6.56 7.15 -7.84
C ILE A 145 -7.09 8.56 -7.57
N SER A 146 -7.48 8.85 -6.33
CA SER A 146 -7.85 10.19 -5.92
C SER A 146 -6.58 11.02 -5.77
N ASN A 147 -6.09 11.59 -6.87
CA ASN A 147 -5.04 12.61 -6.89
C ASN A 147 -5.59 13.97 -6.40
N LYS A 148 -6.38 14.02 -5.33
CA LYS A 148 -6.81 15.28 -4.72
C LYS A 148 -5.60 15.91 -4.02
N LYS A 149 -4.83 16.70 -4.79
CA LYS A 149 -3.80 17.59 -4.27
C LYS A 149 -4.50 18.61 -3.37
N SER A 150 -3.97 18.81 -2.17
CA SER A 150 -4.47 19.89 -1.31
C SER A 150 -4.18 21.23 -1.96
N THR A 151 -5.14 22.15 -1.91
CA THR A 151 -5.00 23.51 -2.45
C THR A 151 -4.31 24.46 -1.46
N SER A 152 -4.34 24.16 -0.16
CA SER A 152 -3.66 24.94 0.88
C SER A 152 -2.60 24.13 1.63
N LEU A 153 -1.59 24.86 2.12
CA LEU A 153 -0.53 24.36 2.97
C LEU A 153 -1.06 23.70 4.24
N PHE A 154 -0.49 22.56 4.62
CA PHE A 154 -0.72 21.86 5.89
C PHE A 154 -2.16 21.37 6.13
N ASP A 155 -3.04 21.43 5.12
CA ASP A 155 -4.39 20.88 5.18
C ASP A 155 -4.43 19.35 5.33
N LEU A 156 -3.38 18.68 4.85
CA LEU A 156 -3.18 17.25 5.01
C LEU A 156 -1.68 16.96 5.08
N ILE A 157 -1.27 16.35 6.19
CA ILE A 157 0.07 15.81 6.39
C ILE A 157 0.00 14.29 6.25
N HIS A 158 0.84 13.72 5.37
CA HIS A 158 1.07 12.28 5.33
C HIS A 158 2.26 11.94 6.23
N SER A 159 2.16 10.86 6.98
CA SER A 159 3.21 10.43 7.90
C SER A 159 3.40 8.93 7.87
N ASP A 160 4.65 8.51 8.06
CA ASP A 160 5.07 7.12 8.09
C ASP A 160 6.37 6.99 8.88
N VAL A 161 6.54 5.87 9.59
CA VAL A 161 7.74 5.54 10.37
C VAL A 161 8.53 4.48 9.64
N TRP A 162 9.83 4.72 9.48
CA TRP A 162 10.74 3.76 8.90
C TRP A 162 11.79 3.26 9.90
N GLU A 163 12.16 1.99 9.77
CA GLU A 163 13.10 1.26 10.64
C GLU A 163 14.23 0.60 9.80
N PRO A 164 15.51 0.92 10.06
CA PRO A 164 16.67 0.15 9.61
C PRO A 164 17.00 -1.00 10.57
N VAL A 165 17.75 -1.98 10.05
CA VAL A 165 18.35 -3.05 10.88
C VAL A 165 19.55 -2.56 11.70
N VAL A 166 20.18 -1.44 11.31
CA VAL A 166 21.43 -0.92 11.91
C VAL A 166 21.17 0.40 12.62
N GLU A 167 21.73 0.60 13.81
CA GLU A 167 21.66 1.86 14.55
C GLU A 167 22.58 2.93 13.93
N SER A 168 22.15 4.20 13.93
CA SER A 168 22.94 5.30 13.39
C SER A 168 24.10 5.71 14.31
N ILE A 169 25.06 6.48 13.80
CA ILE A 169 26.13 7.08 14.63
C ILE A 169 25.61 8.03 15.74
N SER A 170 24.37 8.51 15.60
CA SER A 170 23.68 9.35 16.61
C SER A 170 22.81 8.53 17.57
N GLY A 171 22.79 7.20 17.41
CA GLY A 171 22.00 6.27 18.20
C GLY A 171 20.54 6.16 17.75
N ALA A 172 20.21 6.67 16.56
CA ALA A 172 18.86 6.58 16.03
C ALA A 172 18.60 5.17 15.50
N LYS A 173 17.37 4.70 15.69
CA LYS A 173 16.86 3.40 15.23
C LYS A 173 15.63 3.54 14.35
N TRP A 174 15.06 4.74 14.26
CA TRP A 174 13.90 5.02 13.42
C TRP A 174 14.04 6.40 12.81
N PHE A 175 13.28 6.65 11.74
CA PHE A 175 12.93 8.02 11.37
C PHE A 175 11.45 8.12 11.04
N VAL A 176 10.86 9.26 11.36
CA VAL A 176 9.49 9.62 10.96
C VAL A 176 9.55 10.70 9.90
N THR A 177 8.65 10.61 8.92
CA THR A 177 8.44 11.68 7.94
C THR A 177 7.10 12.37 8.13
N PHE A 178 7.09 13.69 7.95
CA PHE A 178 5.87 14.48 7.78
C PHE A 178 5.93 15.14 6.41
N ILE A 179 4.91 14.91 5.59
CA ILE A 179 4.90 15.34 4.19
C ILE A 179 3.66 16.16 3.95
N ASP A 180 3.85 17.43 3.59
CA ASP A 180 2.73 18.29 3.20
C ASP A 180 2.15 17.84 1.86
N ASN A 181 0.83 17.62 1.80
CA ASN A 181 0.17 17.15 0.58
C ASN A 181 0.16 18.20 -0.54
N CYS A 182 0.21 19.50 -0.19
CA CYS A 182 0.17 20.60 -1.16
C CYS A 182 1.52 20.77 -1.87
N THR A 183 2.60 20.96 -1.09
CA THR A 183 3.94 21.31 -1.58
C THR A 183 4.88 20.12 -1.70
N ARG A 184 4.54 18.97 -1.12
CA ARG A 184 5.41 17.80 -1.01
C ARG A 184 6.70 18.03 -0.22
N VAL A 185 6.82 19.16 0.49
CA VAL A 185 7.93 19.39 1.42
C VAL A 185 7.87 18.31 2.48
N THR A 186 9.03 17.71 2.71
CA THR A 186 9.21 16.58 3.62
C THR A 186 10.08 17.02 4.79
N TRP A 187 9.60 16.80 6.00
CA TRP A 187 10.39 16.91 7.21
C TRP A 187 10.72 15.50 7.70
N THR A 188 11.97 15.27 8.08
CA THR A 188 12.44 13.98 8.59
C THR A 188 13.05 14.17 9.97
N TYR A 189 12.65 13.34 10.91
CA TYR A 189 13.15 13.36 12.29
C TYR A 189 13.68 11.98 12.65
N LEU A 190 14.92 11.93 13.11
CA LEU A 190 15.57 10.71 13.61
C LEU A 190 15.13 10.44 15.05
N MET A 191 14.87 9.18 15.39
CA MET A 191 14.32 8.77 16.68
C MET A 191 15.09 7.59 17.26
N LYS A 192 15.19 7.52 18.59
CA LYS A 192 15.77 6.39 19.31
C LYS A 192 14.74 5.38 19.77
N ASN A 193 13.47 5.77 19.87
CA ASN A 193 12.31 4.96 20.22
C ASN A 193 11.08 5.39 19.39
N LYS A 194 10.21 4.44 19.00
CA LYS A 194 8.96 4.74 18.28
C LYS A 194 7.99 5.62 19.09
N SER A 195 8.06 5.58 20.43
CA SER A 195 7.24 6.43 21.31
C SER A 195 7.52 7.93 21.16
N GLU A 196 8.65 8.32 20.55
CA GLU A 196 9.00 9.73 20.34
C GLU A 196 8.12 10.41 19.28
N VAL A 197 7.41 9.64 18.44
CA VAL A 197 6.57 10.16 17.34
C VAL A 197 5.56 11.19 17.84
N PHE A 198 4.91 10.94 18.98
CA PHE A 198 3.94 11.87 19.56
C PHE A 198 4.59 13.24 19.86
N GLN A 199 5.67 13.25 20.63
CA GLN A 199 6.34 14.50 21.00
C GLN A 199 6.91 15.24 19.78
N ILE A 200 7.42 14.51 18.80
CA ILE A 200 7.93 15.10 17.56
C ILE A 200 6.77 15.72 16.76
N PHE A 201 5.61 15.06 16.68
CA PHE A 201 4.43 15.62 16.02
C PHE A 201 3.95 16.89 16.74
N VAL A 202 3.92 16.92 18.07
CA VAL A 202 3.58 18.12 18.84
C VAL A 202 4.53 19.28 18.52
N ASN A 203 5.83 19.01 18.49
CA ASN A 203 6.84 20.02 18.13
C ASN A 203 6.65 20.50 16.68
N PHE A 204 6.35 19.59 15.76
CA PHE A 204 6.06 19.91 14.36
C PHE A 204 4.78 20.74 14.21
N PHE A 205 3.72 20.42 14.95
CA PHE A 205 2.48 21.17 14.97
C PHE A 205 2.71 22.64 15.37
N TYR A 206 3.43 22.88 16.48
CA TYR A 206 3.75 24.25 16.90
C TYR A 206 4.74 24.96 15.97
N LEU A 207 5.67 24.22 15.36
CA LEU A 207 6.51 24.77 14.29
C LEU A 207 5.64 25.26 13.14
N VAL A 208 4.64 24.47 12.72
CA VAL A 208 3.76 24.83 11.61
C VAL A 208 2.95 26.09 11.91
N GLN A 209 2.40 26.16 13.13
CA GLN A 209 1.66 27.35 13.60
C GLN A 209 2.55 28.59 13.64
N ASN A 210 3.70 28.53 14.29
CA ASN A 210 4.54 29.70 14.54
C ASN A 210 5.29 30.18 13.29
N GLN A 211 5.73 29.27 12.43
CA GLN A 211 6.61 29.61 11.30
C GLN A 211 5.85 29.85 9.98
N PHE A 212 4.65 29.27 9.84
CA PHE A 212 3.85 29.44 8.62
C PHE A 212 2.49 30.09 8.87
N GLY A 213 2.07 30.30 10.13
CA GLY A 213 0.76 30.85 10.46
C GLY A 213 -0.39 29.96 9.98
N LYS A 214 -0.16 28.64 9.90
CA LYS A 214 -1.12 27.65 9.42
C LYS A 214 -1.45 26.65 10.53
N ASN A 215 -2.65 26.09 10.46
CA ASN A 215 -3.07 24.99 11.31
C ASN A 215 -3.07 23.70 10.49
N ILE A 216 -2.57 22.62 11.09
CA ILE A 216 -2.69 21.29 10.52
C ILE A 216 -4.15 20.87 10.66
N LYS A 217 -4.85 20.62 9.54
CA LYS A 217 -6.26 20.19 9.60
C LYS A 217 -6.39 18.69 9.76
N ARG A 218 -5.52 17.94 9.09
CA ARG A 218 -5.60 16.48 9.02
C ARG A 218 -4.21 15.86 8.98
N ILE A 219 -4.08 14.73 9.67
CA ILE A 219 -2.92 13.86 9.55
C ILE A 219 -3.38 12.50 9.05
N ARG A 220 -2.65 11.95 8.08
CA ARG A 220 -2.85 10.60 7.58
C ARG A 220 -1.64 9.74 7.92
N SER A 221 -1.90 8.61 8.56
CA SER A 221 -0.89 7.61 8.94
C SER A 221 -1.45 6.21 8.74
N ASP A 222 -0.58 5.22 8.92
CA ASP A 222 -1.01 3.85 9.11
C ASP A 222 -1.59 3.62 10.52
N ASN A 223 -1.99 2.38 10.81
CA ASN A 223 -2.48 1.95 12.12
C ASN A 223 -1.34 1.64 13.12
N GLY A 224 -0.16 2.24 12.96
CA GLY A 224 0.96 2.08 13.87
C GLY A 224 0.59 2.48 15.30
N THR A 225 1.07 1.72 16.29
CA THR A 225 0.82 1.97 17.72
C THR A 225 1.32 3.34 18.21
N GLU A 226 2.33 3.88 17.52
CA GLU A 226 2.86 5.22 17.73
C GLU A 226 1.88 6.34 17.37
N TYR A 227 0.93 6.08 16.47
CA TYR A 227 -0.13 7.00 16.05
C TYR A 227 -1.44 6.68 16.76
N VAL A 228 -1.69 5.41 17.09
CA VAL A 228 -2.92 4.94 17.75
C VAL A 228 -2.68 4.75 19.24
N ASN A 229 -2.58 5.87 19.97
CA ASN A 229 -2.54 5.88 21.44
C ASN A 229 -3.35 7.04 22.01
N HIS A 230 -3.69 6.96 23.30
CA HIS A 230 -4.56 7.95 23.95
C HIS A 230 -3.98 9.36 23.95
N GLU A 231 -2.66 9.51 24.10
CA GLU A 231 -2.01 10.83 24.11
C GLU A 231 -2.13 11.52 22.74
N PHE A 232 -1.80 10.78 21.67
CA PHE A 232 -1.89 11.26 20.30
C PHE A 232 -3.34 11.63 19.95
N LEU A 233 -4.29 10.71 20.18
CA LEU A 233 -5.71 10.93 19.88
C LEU A 233 -6.28 12.11 20.67
N ASN A 234 -5.96 12.23 21.96
CA ASN A 234 -6.38 13.36 22.76
C ASN A 234 -5.81 14.67 22.20
N PHE A 235 -4.52 14.73 21.89
CA PHE A 235 -3.93 15.95 21.33
C PHE A 235 -4.59 16.36 20.02
N LEU A 236 -4.85 15.41 19.12
CA LEU A 236 -5.54 15.68 17.85
C LEU A 236 -6.96 16.22 18.10
N SER A 237 -7.74 15.58 18.98
CA SER A 237 -9.11 15.99 19.28
C SER A 237 -9.17 17.39 19.93
N HIS A 238 -8.24 17.69 20.85
CA HIS A 238 -8.15 19.00 21.51
C HIS A 238 -7.81 20.13 20.52
N ASN A 239 -7.02 19.83 19.49
CA ASN A 239 -6.63 20.81 18.47
C ASN A 239 -7.52 20.77 17.22
N GLY A 240 -8.59 19.96 17.21
CA GLY A 240 -9.51 19.84 16.08
C GLY A 240 -8.89 19.24 14.82
N ILE A 241 -7.84 18.42 14.97
CA ILE A 241 -7.15 17.75 13.86
C ILE A 241 -7.82 16.41 13.59
N VAL A 242 -8.20 16.14 12.35
CA VAL A 242 -8.76 14.84 11.97
C VAL A 242 -7.64 13.84 11.69
N HIS A 243 -7.70 12.70 12.36
CA HIS A 243 -6.82 11.56 12.08
C HIS A 243 -7.43 10.67 11.01
N GLU A 244 -6.80 10.62 9.84
CA GLU A 244 -7.16 9.72 8.76
C GLU A 244 -6.27 8.47 8.83
N LEU A 245 -6.77 7.39 9.44
CA LEU A 245 -6.07 6.11 9.46
C LEU A 245 -6.32 5.34 8.16
N THR A 246 -5.28 4.67 7.65
CA THR A 246 -5.47 3.78 6.50
C THR A 246 -6.18 2.49 6.91
N CYS A 247 -7.00 1.96 6.02
CA CYS A 247 -7.60 0.65 6.23
C CYS A 247 -6.49 -0.43 6.22
N VAL A 248 -6.60 -1.39 7.13
CA VAL A 248 -5.68 -2.54 7.21
C VAL A 248 -5.59 -3.22 5.84
N ASN A 249 -4.37 -3.54 5.41
CA ASN A 249 -4.05 -4.15 4.11
C ASN A 249 -4.35 -3.28 2.86
N THR A 250 -4.55 -1.97 3.01
CA THR A 250 -4.68 -1.02 1.88
C THR A 250 -3.50 -0.02 1.83
N LEU A 251 -2.30 -0.53 1.55
CA LEU A 251 -1.06 0.27 1.38
C LEU A 251 -1.23 1.50 0.47
N GLN A 252 -2.12 1.38 -0.53
CA GLN A 252 -2.40 2.45 -1.48
C GLN A 252 -2.93 3.75 -0.85
N GLN A 253 -3.51 3.73 0.36
CA GLN A 253 -4.07 4.92 1.01
C GLN A 253 -3.01 5.87 1.62
N ASN A 254 -1.85 5.35 2.07
CA ASN A 254 -0.71 6.14 2.55
C ASN A 254 0.45 6.18 1.54
N ARG A 255 0.16 5.89 0.26
CA ARG A 255 1.15 5.77 -0.82
C ARG A 255 2.06 6.98 -0.98
N VAL A 256 1.62 8.17 -0.56
CA VAL A 256 2.45 9.38 -0.59
C VAL A 256 3.65 9.25 0.36
N ALA A 257 3.42 8.85 1.61
CA ALA A 257 4.48 8.69 2.59
C ALA A 257 5.39 7.52 2.22
N GLU A 258 4.81 6.37 1.86
CA GLU A 258 5.57 5.18 1.45
C GLU A 258 6.48 5.47 0.24
N ARG A 259 5.95 6.10 -0.82
CA ARG A 259 6.77 6.47 -2.00
C ARG A 259 7.86 7.46 -1.63
N LYS A 260 7.58 8.43 -0.75
CA LYS A 260 8.57 9.40 -0.31
C LYS A 260 9.68 8.72 0.49
N ASN A 261 9.33 7.84 1.41
CA ASN A 261 10.29 7.06 2.20
C ASN A 261 11.16 6.18 1.29
N ARG A 262 10.56 5.49 0.30
CA ARG A 262 11.33 4.75 -0.72
C ARG A 262 12.30 5.63 -1.49
N HIS A 263 11.88 6.82 -1.94
CA HIS A 263 12.74 7.76 -2.65
C HIS A 263 13.88 8.26 -1.75
N LEU A 264 13.60 8.64 -0.50
CA LEU A 264 14.60 9.03 0.48
C LEU A 264 15.66 7.95 0.66
N LEU A 265 15.24 6.68 0.76
CA LEU A 265 16.16 5.55 0.94
C LEU A 265 16.98 5.26 -0.32
N LYS A 266 16.43 5.39 -1.53
CA LYS A 266 17.20 5.29 -2.78
C LYS A 266 18.33 6.33 -2.81
N VAL A 267 18.03 7.59 -2.51
CA VAL A 267 19.03 8.66 -2.44
C VAL A 267 20.02 8.41 -1.30
N THR A 268 19.56 8.00 -0.12
CA THR A 268 20.42 7.67 1.03
C THR A 268 21.45 6.60 0.67
N ARG A 269 21.02 5.52 0.00
CA ARG A 269 21.92 4.46 -0.47
C ARG A 269 22.96 5.02 -1.44
N ALA A 270 22.54 5.82 -2.42
CA ALA A 270 23.45 6.46 -3.37
C ALA A 270 24.50 7.34 -2.66
N LEU A 271 24.09 8.17 -1.69
CA LEU A 271 24.99 9.02 -0.91
C LEU A 271 26.01 8.21 -0.10
N LEU A 272 25.59 7.08 0.46
CA LEU A 272 26.49 6.19 1.20
C LEU A 272 27.47 5.48 0.26
N PHE A 273 26.99 4.96 -0.87
CA PHE A 273 27.80 4.19 -1.81
C PHE A 273 28.86 5.03 -2.53
N GLN A 274 28.51 6.23 -3.01
CA GLN A 274 29.40 7.06 -3.82
C GLN A 274 30.74 7.37 -3.13
N MET A 275 30.73 7.53 -1.81
CA MET A 275 31.91 7.86 -0.99
C MET A 275 32.22 6.77 0.03
N SER A 276 31.81 5.53 -0.24
CA SER A 276 32.11 4.36 0.59
C SER A 276 31.83 4.57 2.09
N VAL A 277 30.79 5.37 2.39
CA VAL A 277 30.45 5.76 3.76
C VAL A 277 29.77 4.57 4.45
N PRO A 278 30.20 4.18 5.65
CA PRO A 278 29.60 3.05 6.36
C PRO A 278 28.09 3.21 6.61
N LYS A 279 27.36 2.08 6.65
CA LYS A 279 25.89 2.05 6.77
C LYS A 279 25.35 2.70 8.05
N ASN A 280 26.13 2.74 9.13
CA ASN A 280 25.74 3.41 10.37
C ASN A 280 25.63 4.95 10.24
N TYR A 281 26.05 5.55 9.12
CA TYR A 281 25.79 6.97 8.83
C TYR A 281 24.41 7.22 8.21
N TRP A 282 23.54 6.20 8.14
CA TRP A 282 22.25 6.32 7.47
C TRP A 282 21.38 7.48 8.00
N GLY A 283 21.43 7.82 9.30
CA GLY A 283 20.60 8.89 9.85
C GLY A 283 20.94 10.27 9.28
N GLU A 284 22.24 10.56 9.23
CA GLU A 284 22.84 11.74 8.62
C GLU A 284 22.61 11.76 7.10
N ALA A 285 22.74 10.60 6.45
CA ALA A 285 22.52 10.46 5.02
C ALA A 285 21.04 10.69 4.64
N VAL A 286 20.08 10.13 5.38
CA VAL A 286 18.64 10.37 5.18
C VAL A 286 18.31 11.85 5.40
N SER A 287 18.85 12.47 6.46
CA SER A 287 18.65 13.90 6.72
C SER A 287 19.17 14.76 5.56
N THR A 288 20.31 14.39 4.98
CA THR A 288 20.89 15.04 3.80
C THR A 288 20.05 14.77 2.55
N ALA A 289 19.55 13.55 2.36
CA ALA A 289 18.65 13.22 1.27
C ALA A 289 17.38 14.06 1.32
N THR A 290 16.79 14.27 2.49
CA THR A 290 15.64 15.16 2.68
C THR A 290 15.98 16.61 2.31
N TYR A 291 17.16 17.10 2.71
CA TYR A 291 17.65 18.43 2.33
C TYR A 291 17.74 18.58 0.80
N LEU A 292 18.32 17.60 0.11
CA LEU A 292 18.50 17.62 -1.34
C LEU A 292 17.16 17.49 -2.07
N ILE A 293 16.36 16.47 -1.74
CA ILE A 293 15.06 16.18 -2.41
C ILE A 293 14.10 17.37 -2.32
N ASN A 294 14.09 18.09 -1.21
CA ASN A 294 13.24 19.29 -1.08
C ASN A 294 13.65 20.45 -2.01
N ARG A 295 14.86 20.41 -2.59
CA ARG A 295 15.41 21.43 -3.52
C ARG A 295 15.44 20.95 -4.97
N LEU A 296 15.07 19.70 -5.23
CA LEU A 296 15.05 19.15 -6.58
C LEU A 296 13.66 19.32 -7.21
N PRO A 297 13.59 19.65 -8.51
CA PRO A 297 12.33 19.75 -9.23
C PRO A 297 11.61 18.40 -9.26
N THR A 298 10.27 18.40 -9.17
CA THR A 298 9.50 17.15 -9.20
C THR A 298 8.41 17.19 -10.26
N ARG A 299 8.16 16.04 -10.91
CA ARG A 299 7.07 15.90 -11.90
C ARG A 299 5.69 16.21 -11.29
N ILE A 300 5.47 15.83 -10.03
CA ILE A 300 4.22 16.08 -9.29
C ILE A 300 3.93 17.58 -9.09
N LEU A 301 4.98 18.41 -9.12
CA LEU A 301 4.91 19.86 -8.99
C LEU A 301 5.26 20.58 -10.31
N ASN A 302 5.09 19.91 -11.45
CA ASN A 302 5.34 20.47 -12.79
C ASN A 302 6.76 21.07 -12.94
N GLY A 303 7.77 20.41 -12.38
CA GLY A 303 9.16 20.86 -12.45
C GLY A 303 9.56 21.91 -11.40
N ILE A 304 8.70 22.23 -10.44
CA ILE A 304 9.02 23.09 -9.30
C ILE A 304 9.54 22.22 -8.14
N SER A 305 10.52 22.71 -7.39
CA SER A 305 10.98 21.99 -6.18
C SER A 305 10.01 22.18 -5.01
N PRO A 306 9.95 21.23 -4.05
CA PRO A 306 9.09 21.38 -2.87
C PRO A 306 9.31 22.68 -2.11
N ILE A 307 10.57 23.10 -1.92
CA ILE A 307 10.91 24.36 -1.23
C ILE A 307 10.41 25.57 -2.01
N GLU A 308 10.62 25.64 -3.32
CA GLU A 308 10.09 26.74 -4.14
C GLU A 308 8.56 26.78 -4.09
N SER A 309 7.92 25.61 -4.14
CA SER A 309 6.47 25.49 -4.00
C SER A 309 5.98 25.90 -2.62
N LEU A 310 6.77 25.80 -1.55
CA LEU A 310 6.42 26.30 -0.22
C LEU A 310 6.64 27.82 -0.12
N LEU A 311 7.75 28.31 -0.68
CA LEU A 311 8.09 29.73 -0.71
C LEU A 311 7.09 30.57 -1.52
N SER A 312 6.44 29.99 -2.53
CA SER A 312 5.37 30.68 -3.26
C SER A 312 4.17 31.04 -2.37
N PHE A 313 3.95 30.30 -1.28
CA PHE A 313 2.93 30.61 -0.27
C PHE A 313 3.48 31.42 0.92
N VAL A 314 4.76 31.23 1.27
CA VAL A 314 5.42 31.90 2.41
C VAL A 314 6.81 32.41 2.00
N PRO A 315 6.90 33.58 1.35
CA PRO A 315 8.15 34.08 0.75
C PRO A 315 9.26 34.38 1.75
N SER A 316 8.90 34.68 3.01
CA SER A 316 9.83 35.18 4.04
C SER A 316 10.20 34.12 5.09
N SER A 317 10.04 32.82 4.80
CA SER A 317 10.26 31.76 5.80
C SER A 317 11.76 31.63 6.16
N PRO A 318 12.16 31.85 7.43
CA PRO A 318 13.56 31.78 7.87
C PRO A 318 14.08 30.33 7.99
N LEU A 319 13.22 29.32 7.81
CA LEU A 319 13.54 27.91 8.00
C LEU A 319 14.31 27.28 6.84
N ILE A 320 14.44 27.98 5.71
CA ILE A 320 15.10 27.42 4.53
C ILE A 320 16.57 27.84 4.54
N SER A 321 17.41 26.94 5.03
CA SER A 321 18.86 27.08 4.95
C SER A 321 19.29 27.21 3.49
N SER A 322 20.01 28.30 3.16
CA SER A 322 20.47 28.62 1.82
C SER A 322 21.87 28.07 1.52
N LEU A 323 22.30 27.01 2.21
CA LEU A 323 23.66 26.50 2.07
C LEU A 323 23.84 25.79 0.73
N PRO A 324 24.95 26.02 0.02
CA PRO A 324 25.30 25.26 -1.16
C PRO A 324 25.32 23.75 -0.90
N SER A 325 24.79 22.99 -1.85
CA SER A 325 24.89 21.53 -1.88
C SER A 325 26.36 21.12 -1.96
N ARG A 326 26.73 20.06 -1.22
CA ARG A 326 28.08 19.49 -1.18
C ARG A 326 28.01 17.96 -1.25
N VAL A 327 29.06 17.33 -1.75
CA VAL A 327 29.13 15.86 -1.90
C VAL A 327 29.18 15.19 -0.52
N PHE A 328 28.11 14.48 -0.14
CA PHE A 328 28.04 13.73 1.11
C PHE A 328 29.18 12.70 1.21
N GLY A 329 29.79 12.56 2.39
CA GLY A 329 30.88 11.62 2.61
C GLY A 329 32.26 12.09 2.16
N CYS A 330 32.36 13.23 1.46
CA CYS A 330 33.66 13.75 1.04
C CYS A 330 34.55 14.15 2.23
N THR A 331 35.85 14.13 1.98
CA THR A 331 36.85 14.61 2.92
C THR A 331 36.73 16.13 3.10
N VAL A 332 36.71 16.58 4.35
CA VAL A 332 36.67 18.00 4.68
C VAL A 332 37.68 18.35 5.77
N PHE A 333 38.13 19.60 5.80
CA PHE A 333 39.05 20.10 6.81
C PHE A 333 38.41 21.19 7.64
N VAL A 334 38.45 21.01 8.97
CA VAL A 334 37.90 21.94 9.96
C VAL A 334 39.04 22.54 10.77
N HIS A 335 39.06 23.85 10.96
CA HIS A 335 40.07 24.48 11.80
C HIS A 335 39.97 23.97 13.25
N SER A 336 41.08 23.53 13.81
CA SER A 336 41.09 22.98 15.16
C SER A 336 41.29 24.07 16.19
N LEU A 337 40.45 24.08 17.23
CA LEU A 337 40.42 25.08 18.29
C LEU A 337 41.13 24.61 19.57
N HIS A 338 42.05 23.64 19.49
CA HIS A 338 42.72 23.12 20.68
C HIS A 338 43.59 24.20 21.35
N PRO A 339 43.36 24.53 22.64
CA PRO A 339 44.00 25.67 23.29
C PRO A 339 45.49 25.48 23.57
N ASN A 340 45.96 24.24 23.76
CA ASN A 340 47.35 23.91 24.09
C ASN A 340 48.13 23.37 22.88
N ARG A 341 48.16 24.13 21.78
CA ARG A 341 48.89 23.72 20.58
C ARG A 341 50.34 24.14 20.59
N SER A 342 51.21 23.21 20.22
CA SER A 342 52.58 23.53 19.79
C SER A 342 52.54 24.22 18.41
N LYS A 343 53.60 24.98 18.08
CA LYS A 343 53.71 25.69 16.79
C LYS A 343 53.68 24.75 15.57
N LEU A 344 54.02 23.48 15.75
CA LEU A 344 54.12 22.48 14.68
C LEU A 344 52.87 21.56 14.59
N ASP A 345 51.91 21.68 15.50
CA ASP A 345 50.72 20.83 15.49
C ASP A 345 49.84 21.09 14.25
N PRO A 346 49.20 20.06 13.67
CA PRO A 346 48.43 20.19 12.43
C PRO A 346 47.30 21.22 12.57
N LYS A 347 47.22 22.29 11.77
CA LYS A 347 46.23 23.37 12.03
C LYS A 347 44.76 22.97 11.86
N ALA A 348 44.47 21.91 11.10
CA ALA A 348 43.12 21.45 10.80
C ALA A 348 42.90 19.98 11.21
N LEU A 349 41.63 19.61 11.41
CA LEU A 349 41.16 18.24 11.56
C LEU A 349 40.62 17.75 10.21
N LYS A 350 41.07 16.57 9.77
CA LYS A 350 40.51 15.88 8.60
C LYS A 350 39.24 15.14 9.03
N CYS A 351 38.11 15.53 8.48
CA CYS A 351 36.78 15.08 8.85
C CYS A 351 36.02 14.56 7.62
N VAL A 352 34.83 14.00 7.87
CA VAL A 352 33.85 13.57 6.87
C VAL A 352 32.71 14.58 6.83
N PHE A 353 32.29 15.02 5.65
CA PHE A 353 31.04 15.78 5.53
C PHE A 353 29.82 14.86 5.69
N ILE A 354 28.98 15.16 6.66
CA ILE A 354 27.81 14.32 7.03
C ILE A 354 26.49 15.11 7.00
N GLY A 355 26.43 16.21 6.23
CA GLY A 355 25.17 16.90 5.93
C GLY A 355 24.96 18.24 6.63
N TYR A 356 23.69 18.58 6.82
CA TYR A 356 23.26 19.92 7.21
C TYR A 356 22.50 19.86 8.55
N PRO A 357 22.85 20.70 9.55
CA PRO A 357 22.09 20.82 10.78
C PRO A 357 20.78 21.59 10.54
N SER A 358 19.72 21.24 11.27
CA SER A 358 18.39 21.86 11.13
C SER A 358 18.28 23.25 11.76
N ASN A 359 19.07 23.54 12.80
CA ASN A 359 18.93 24.74 13.65
C ASN A 359 20.13 25.70 13.59
N LYS A 360 21.11 25.43 12.72
CA LYS A 360 22.33 26.25 12.59
C LYS A 360 22.64 26.46 11.12
N LYS A 361 23.14 27.65 10.78
CA LYS A 361 23.75 27.89 9.48
C LYS A 361 25.20 27.37 9.56
N GLY A 362 25.44 26.17 9.04
CA GLY A 362 26.74 25.50 9.05
C GLY A 362 26.70 24.14 8.38
N TYR A 363 27.86 23.54 8.18
CA TYR A 363 28.00 22.17 7.71
C TYR A 363 28.28 21.23 8.89
N LYS A 364 27.70 20.03 8.87
CA LYS A 364 27.92 18.98 9.87
C LYS A 364 29.12 18.15 9.41
N CYS A 365 30.19 18.16 10.18
CA CYS A 365 31.44 17.46 9.88
C CYS A 365 31.75 16.47 11.01
N TYR A 366 31.97 15.20 10.68
CA TYR A 366 32.31 14.17 11.65
C TYR A 366 33.81 13.88 11.66
N HIS A 367 34.41 13.81 12.83
CA HIS A 367 35.81 13.42 12.99
C HIS A 367 35.88 12.01 13.60
N PRO A 368 36.16 10.96 12.80
CA PRO A 368 36.11 9.57 13.26
C PRO A 368 37.01 9.25 14.45
N GLN A 369 38.22 9.82 14.48
CA GLN A 369 39.21 9.53 15.52
C GLN A 369 38.76 9.99 16.91
N SER A 370 38.07 11.14 17.00
CA SER A 370 37.55 11.65 18.28
C SER A 370 36.06 11.36 18.50
N ARG A 371 35.40 10.77 17.50
CA ARG A 371 33.94 10.54 17.46
C ARG A 371 33.12 11.80 17.70
N ARG A 372 33.64 12.97 17.32
CA ARG A 372 32.97 14.27 17.51
C ARG A 372 32.36 14.78 16.23
N VAL A 373 31.21 15.43 16.37
CA VAL A 373 30.54 16.19 15.31
C VAL A 373 30.83 17.68 15.52
N PHE A 374 31.30 18.33 14.47
CA PHE A 374 31.48 19.78 14.39
C PHE A 374 30.39 20.37 13.51
N ILE A 375 29.86 21.53 13.92
CA ILE A 375 28.95 22.35 13.10
C ILE A 375 29.65 23.68 12.85
N ILE A 376 30.09 23.91 11.62
CA ILE A 376 30.92 25.07 11.29
C ILE A 376 30.67 25.55 9.85
N MET A 377 30.79 26.85 9.61
CA MET A 377 30.64 27.46 8.29
C MET A 377 31.93 27.39 7.46
N ASN A 378 33.07 27.66 8.10
CA ASN A 378 34.37 27.74 7.44
C ASN A 378 34.97 26.34 7.32
N VAL A 379 34.61 25.65 6.23
CA VAL A 379 35.05 24.29 5.92
C VAL A 379 35.72 24.27 4.55
N THR A 380 36.87 23.61 4.44
CA THR A 380 37.50 23.32 3.15
C THR A 380 37.05 21.93 2.68
N PHE A 381 36.46 21.84 1.49
CA PHE A 381 35.90 20.62 0.92
C PHE A 381 36.79 20.03 -0.15
N HIS A 382 37.07 18.73 -0.06
CA HIS A 382 37.69 17.94 -1.12
C HIS A 382 36.63 16.98 -1.69
N GLU A 383 35.75 17.50 -2.54
CA GLU A 383 34.53 16.80 -2.98
C GLU A 383 34.77 15.57 -3.87
N THR A 384 35.97 15.43 -4.43
CA THR A 384 36.40 14.27 -5.23
C THR A 384 37.09 13.19 -4.40
N GLN A 385 37.30 13.42 -3.10
CA GLN A 385 38.04 12.51 -2.23
C GLN A 385 37.12 11.90 -1.19
N SER A 386 36.96 10.57 -1.24
CA SER A 386 36.35 9.83 -0.15
C SER A 386 37.25 9.86 1.09
N PHE A 387 36.64 9.97 2.28
CA PHE A 387 37.36 9.75 3.52
C PHE A 387 37.58 8.25 3.79
N TYR A 388 36.64 7.41 3.37
CA TYR A 388 36.68 5.96 3.56
C TYR A 388 37.24 5.26 2.33
N ALA A 389 38.06 4.24 2.55
CA ALA A 389 38.52 3.38 1.47
C ALA A 389 37.32 2.65 0.84
N SER A 390 37.33 2.52 -0.48
CA SER A 390 36.32 1.74 -1.20
C SER A 390 36.51 0.25 -0.91
N PRO A 391 35.48 -0.47 -0.45
CA PRO A 391 35.52 -1.92 -0.53
C PRO A 391 35.59 -2.31 -2.02
N PRO A 392 36.29 -3.40 -2.38
CA PRO A 392 36.33 -3.87 -3.75
C PRO A 392 34.92 -4.17 -4.24
N LEU A 393 34.62 -3.80 -5.49
CA LEU A 393 33.33 -4.14 -6.10
C LEU A 393 33.22 -5.66 -6.24
N GLN A 394 32.00 -6.19 -6.25
CA GLN A 394 31.75 -7.63 -6.32
C GLN A 394 32.37 -8.19 -7.61
N GLY A 395 33.49 -8.92 -7.49
CA GLY A 395 34.27 -9.46 -8.61
C GLY A 395 35.68 -8.88 -8.76
N GLU A 396 36.01 -7.78 -8.08
CA GLU A 396 37.38 -7.27 -8.00
C GLU A 396 38.13 -8.05 -6.91
N LYS A 397 39.23 -8.73 -7.29
CA LYS A 397 40.18 -9.22 -6.29
C LYS A 397 40.77 -8.00 -5.58
N ALA A 398 40.55 -7.91 -4.28
CA ALA A 398 41.33 -7.01 -3.44
C ALA A 398 42.82 -7.36 -3.67
N LEU A 399 43.60 -6.45 -4.24
CA LEU A 399 45.02 -6.47 -3.97
C LEU A 399 45.15 -6.11 -2.50
N GLU A 400 45.45 -7.10 -1.67
CA GLU A 400 45.91 -6.88 -0.30
C GLU A 400 47.13 -5.96 -0.38
N VAL A 401 46.91 -4.67 -0.17
CA VAL A 401 48.00 -3.79 0.25
C VAL A 401 48.10 -4.03 1.75
N GLU A 402 49.01 -4.93 2.13
CA GLU A 402 49.49 -5.00 3.51
C GLU A 402 49.88 -3.59 3.94
N GLU A 403 49.19 -3.06 4.95
CA GLU A 403 49.58 -1.85 5.64
C GLU A 403 50.87 -2.18 6.40
N LEU A 404 52.01 -2.06 5.71
CA LEU A 404 53.34 -2.27 6.26
C LEU A 404 53.56 -1.27 7.40
N SER A 405 53.43 -1.78 8.63
CA SER A 405 53.92 -1.14 9.83
C SER A 405 55.37 -0.70 9.64
N PHE A 406 55.64 0.54 10.02
CA PHE A 406 56.87 1.29 9.74
C PHE A 406 58.11 0.74 10.47
N LEU A 407 58.57 -0.48 10.17
CA LEU A 407 59.86 -1.00 10.60
C LEU A 407 60.44 -1.99 9.55
N SER A 408 61.16 -1.47 8.55
CA SER A 408 62.47 -1.96 8.06
C SER A 408 62.73 -1.55 6.61
N LEU A 409 63.74 -0.71 6.41
CA LEU A 409 64.34 -0.38 5.11
C LEU A 409 65.08 -1.58 4.52
N SER A 410 64.93 -1.82 3.21
CA SER A 410 66.00 -1.79 2.18
C SER A 410 65.82 -2.79 1.02
N TYR A 411 66.14 -2.29 -0.17
CA TYR A 411 66.74 -2.98 -1.33
C TYR A 411 65.86 -3.42 -2.53
N LEU A 412 66.11 -2.70 -3.65
CA LEU A 412 66.04 -3.06 -5.10
C LEU A 412 64.68 -3.45 -5.73
N SER A 413 64.39 -3.27 -7.02
CA SER A 413 64.76 -2.33 -8.11
C SER A 413 64.04 -2.83 -9.38
N LEU A 414 63.37 -1.91 -10.11
CA LEU A 414 63.21 -1.80 -11.57
C LEU A 414 62.47 -2.86 -12.45
N GLN A 415 61.69 -2.28 -13.40
CA GLN A 415 61.30 -2.73 -14.78
C GLN A 415 60.11 -3.71 -14.91
N ASP A 416 59.15 -3.59 -15.84
CA ASP A 416 58.95 -2.77 -17.06
C ASP A 416 57.46 -2.81 -17.53
N ALA A 417 57.07 -1.83 -18.37
CA ALA A 417 56.16 -1.78 -19.56
C ALA A 417 54.90 -2.72 -19.67
N GLN A 418 53.81 -2.45 -20.40
CA GLN A 418 53.22 -1.40 -21.26
C GLN A 418 51.81 -1.91 -21.68
N ASP A 419 50.91 -0.98 -22.02
CA ASP A 419 49.77 -1.12 -22.97
C ASP A 419 48.61 -2.11 -22.62
N GLN A 420 47.34 -1.94 -23.02
CA GLN A 420 46.70 -1.12 -24.05
C GLN A 420 45.20 -0.91 -23.73
N SER A 421 44.64 0.16 -24.27
CA SER A 421 43.21 0.56 -24.30
C SER A 421 42.30 -0.41 -25.07
N ASN A 422 41.00 -0.46 -24.71
CA ASN A 422 39.89 -0.50 -25.67
C ASN A 422 38.54 -0.12 -25.01
N GLU A 423 37.91 0.91 -25.57
CA GLU A 423 36.49 1.28 -25.38
C GLU A 423 35.60 0.42 -26.28
N ALA A 424 34.40 0.07 -25.80
CA ALA A 424 33.20 -0.13 -26.62
C ALA A 424 31.92 -0.03 -25.76
N THR A 425 31.30 1.15 -25.83
CA THR A 425 29.85 1.45 -25.92
C THR A 425 28.81 0.44 -25.43
N MET A 426 28.06 0.89 -24.40
CA MET A 426 26.73 0.45 -23.96
C MET A 426 25.64 0.71 -25.02
N ASP A 427 24.70 -0.23 -25.12
CA ASP A 427 23.38 0.00 -25.72
C ASP A 427 22.29 -0.10 -24.63
N HIS A 428 21.31 0.79 -24.73
CA HIS A 428 20.29 1.09 -23.72
C HIS A 428 19.00 0.30 -24.01
N SER A 429 18.53 -0.56 -23.10
CA SER A 429 17.10 -0.98 -23.03
C SER A 429 16.74 -1.92 -21.85
N GLU A 430 17.13 -1.62 -20.61
CA GLU A 430 16.78 -2.50 -19.45
C GLU A 430 15.93 -1.85 -18.33
N GLU A 431 15.43 -0.64 -18.49
CA GLU A 431 14.65 0.03 -17.41
C GLU A 431 13.18 -0.41 -17.28
N GLU A 432 12.63 -1.22 -18.19
CA GLU A 432 11.22 -1.66 -18.10
C GLU A 432 11.03 -3.09 -17.58
N ALA A 433 12.09 -3.90 -17.49
CA ALA A 433 11.99 -5.28 -16.99
C ALA A 433 12.23 -5.42 -15.47
N GLU A 434 12.98 -4.48 -14.87
CA GLU A 434 13.28 -4.52 -13.42
C GLU A 434 12.11 -4.07 -12.52
N GLU A 435 11.09 -3.40 -13.07
CA GLU A 435 9.93 -2.94 -12.28
C GLU A 435 8.96 -4.07 -11.88
N GLU A 436 8.94 -5.22 -12.58
CA GLU A 436 8.04 -6.33 -12.25
C GLU A 436 8.66 -7.36 -11.29
N GLU A 437 10.00 -7.55 -11.30
CA GLU A 437 10.66 -8.50 -10.40
C GLU A 437 10.90 -7.94 -8.98
N GLU A 438 11.12 -6.62 -8.82
CA GLU A 438 11.27 -6.02 -7.48
C GLU A 438 9.96 -6.02 -6.66
N ASP A 439 8.79 -5.97 -7.30
CA ASP A 439 7.49 -6.00 -6.62
C ASP A 439 7.22 -7.36 -5.93
N ILE A 440 7.92 -8.43 -6.32
CA ILE A 440 7.84 -9.76 -5.68
C ILE A 440 8.74 -9.83 -4.43
N PHE A 441 9.88 -9.13 -4.42
CA PHE A 441 10.77 -9.10 -3.26
C PHE A 441 10.16 -8.31 -2.08
N TRP A 442 9.43 -7.23 -2.36
CA TRP A 442 8.78 -6.40 -1.34
C TRP A 442 7.44 -6.97 -0.80
N GLN A 443 6.96 -8.10 -1.32
CA GLN A 443 5.78 -8.80 -0.77
C GLN A 443 6.12 -9.74 0.40
N LYS A 444 7.40 -9.96 0.71
CA LYS A 444 7.87 -10.88 1.76
C LYS A 444 8.59 -10.23 2.95
N ILE A 445 8.63 -8.89 3.00
CA ILE A 445 9.05 -8.09 4.17
C ILE A 445 7.85 -7.25 4.58
#